data_AF-A0A973A411-F1
#
_entry.id   AF-A0A973A411-F1
#
_cell.length_a   1.000
_cell.length_b   1.000
_cell.length_c   1.000
_cell.angle_alpha   90.00
_cell.angle_beta   90.00
_cell.angle_gamma   90.00
#
_symmetry.space_group_name_H-M   'P 1'
#
loop_
_entity.id
_entity.type
_entity.pdbx_description
1 polymer ?
#
loop_
_entity_poly.entity_id
_entity_poly.type
_entity_poly.pdbx_seq_one_letter_code
_entity_poly.pdbx_strand_id
1 'polypeptide(L)'
;MSHILRPLIIIIFAGTMLVAQVDSLELDILTKAQTHMTEGRYKAARIAYTIYLKTDATSYSALYGMARINAFENNFDESIQYYNMVLQHYKGDPDAVLGRARVYAWKGEYSLAEKEFIAITKRFPDYEDAWVALADLYRWWNKPDEAEEVYSHLISLKPENPNYYIKRGNVYLSQDRINEARFDLERAVALGGDNRKTFTLLQKINRSPGQAVLNGGISYINEAFSSNEALNWSAYNEMGKLAGRKGTYIFHGIQAFRSGFSDDAIALDSYFNTWNNAYMNIYGQVTDAPNFLPFSIVRLELFQGFGSGWETSFGTTRMNFPKNPVDMYQVTGAKYAGNWYLRTKLLWIPIDNKTSRLYTLYGRRFLKTINQYVEFFYGWSAVPSSIISMEDLSRADAILYGITLQKQMFGQRLVFITWAMRKEVDASTQTISFGYWLNAN
;
A
#
# COMPACT_ATOMS: atom_id res chain seq x y z
N MET A 1 16.42 -84.44 -10.42
CA MET A 1 15.54 -83.32 -10.03
C MET A 1 16.20 -81.93 -10.15
N SER A 2 17.46 -81.82 -10.59
CA SER A 2 18.26 -80.56 -10.57
C SER A 2 18.36 -79.79 -11.89
N HIS A 3 17.86 -80.30 -13.02
CA HIS A 3 18.04 -79.66 -14.33
C HIS A 3 16.88 -78.74 -14.78
N ILE A 4 15.76 -78.68 -14.04
CA ILE A 4 14.59 -77.86 -14.39
C ILE A 4 14.59 -76.50 -13.64
N LEU A 5 15.36 -76.35 -12.56
CA LEU A 5 15.35 -75.15 -11.71
C LEU A 5 16.17 -73.97 -12.25
N ARG A 6 17.23 -74.22 -13.05
CA ARG A 6 18.10 -73.16 -13.61
C ARG A 6 17.42 -72.19 -14.61
N PRO A 7 16.63 -72.65 -15.59
CA PRO A 7 15.93 -71.71 -16.48
C PRO A 7 14.82 -70.93 -15.77
N LEU A 8 14.20 -71.51 -14.73
CA LEU A 8 13.17 -70.83 -13.94
C LEU A 8 13.72 -69.62 -13.17
N ILE A 9 14.92 -69.75 -12.59
CA ILE A 9 15.57 -68.66 -11.84
C ILE A 9 15.97 -67.51 -12.77
N ILE A 10 16.43 -67.78 -14.00
CA ILE A 10 16.81 -66.74 -14.97
C ILE A 10 15.59 -65.95 -15.47
N ILE A 11 14.46 -66.63 -15.71
CA ILE A 11 13.21 -65.98 -16.13
C ILE A 11 12.64 -65.11 -14.99
N ILE A 12 12.70 -65.58 -13.74
CA ILE A 12 12.27 -64.79 -12.58
C ILE A 12 13.17 -63.55 -12.41
N PHE A 13 14.49 -63.68 -12.56
CA PHE A 13 15.43 -62.56 -12.41
C PHE A 13 15.34 -61.53 -13.55
N ALA A 14 15.11 -61.99 -14.78
CA ALA A 14 14.86 -61.10 -15.93
C ALA A 14 13.51 -60.39 -15.79
N GLY A 15 12.49 -61.09 -15.26
CA GLY A 15 11.19 -60.50 -14.94
C GLY A 15 11.29 -59.41 -13.88
N THR A 16 12.03 -59.64 -12.79
CA THR A 16 12.20 -58.64 -11.72
C THR A 16 13.04 -57.43 -12.15
N MET A 17 14.08 -57.63 -12.97
CA MET A 17 14.85 -56.51 -13.54
C MET A 17 14.03 -55.66 -14.52
N LEU A 18 13.20 -56.30 -15.36
CA LEU A 18 12.34 -55.58 -16.30
C LEU A 18 11.28 -54.76 -15.56
N VAL A 19 10.66 -55.34 -14.52
CA VAL A 19 9.70 -54.64 -13.65
C VAL A 19 10.35 -53.45 -12.96
N ALA A 20 11.54 -53.62 -12.35
CA ALA A 20 12.25 -52.52 -11.72
C ALA A 20 12.65 -51.39 -12.71
N GLN A 21 12.96 -51.74 -13.96
CA GLN A 21 13.32 -50.76 -14.99
C GLN A 21 12.09 -49.97 -15.46
N VAL A 22 10.93 -50.61 -15.59
CA VAL A 22 9.65 -49.95 -15.91
C VAL A 22 9.22 -49.01 -14.77
N ASP A 23 9.27 -49.48 -13.52
CA ASP A 23 8.92 -48.66 -12.35
C ASP A 23 9.79 -47.39 -12.25
N SER A 24 11.10 -47.52 -12.56
CA SER A 24 12.03 -46.38 -12.54
C SER A 24 11.76 -45.35 -13.65
N LEU A 25 11.34 -45.80 -14.83
CA LEU A 25 11.00 -44.92 -15.96
C LEU A 25 9.67 -44.19 -15.70
N GLU A 26 8.69 -44.88 -15.13
CA GLU A 26 7.41 -44.30 -14.75
C GLU A 26 7.61 -43.18 -13.72
N LEU A 27 8.39 -43.43 -12.67
CA LEU A 27 8.69 -42.42 -11.64
C LEU A 27 9.41 -41.18 -12.22
N ASP A 28 10.29 -41.37 -13.20
CA ASP A 28 10.97 -40.27 -13.91
C ASP A 28 9.98 -39.41 -14.72
N ILE A 29 9.03 -40.03 -15.44
CA ILE A 29 8.01 -39.31 -16.22
C ILE A 29 7.11 -38.47 -15.30
N LEU A 30 6.65 -39.04 -14.18
CA LEU A 30 5.80 -38.33 -13.23
C LEU A 30 6.52 -37.14 -12.59
N THR A 31 7.79 -37.33 -12.22
CA THR A 31 8.63 -36.27 -11.63
C THR A 31 8.86 -35.13 -12.62
N LYS A 32 9.14 -35.45 -13.90
CA LYS A 32 9.25 -34.47 -14.98
C LYS A 32 7.95 -33.70 -15.19
N ALA A 33 6.80 -34.37 -15.15
CA ALA A 33 5.50 -33.74 -15.29
C ALA A 33 5.25 -32.70 -14.17
N GLN A 34 5.54 -33.06 -12.92
CA GLN A 34 5.43 -32.17 -11.76
C GLN A 34 6.39 -30.98 -11.87
N THR A 35 7.61 -31.20 -12.36
CA THR A 35 8.60 -30.13 -12.57
C THR A 35 8.12 -29.14 -13.64
N HIS A 36 7.62 -29.63 -14.76
CA HIS A 36 7.01 -28.77 -15.78
C HIS A 36 5.80 -28.00 -15.24
N MET A 37 5.02 -28.60 -14.32
CA MET A 37 3.91 -27.94 -13.68
C MET A 37 4.35 -26.78 -12.78
N THR A 38 5.40 -26.97 -11.97
CA THR A 38 5.93 -25.91 -11.08
C THR A 38 6.57 -24.77 -11.86
N GLU A 39 7.15 -25.05 -13.02
CA GLU A 39 7.71 -24.05 -13.94
C GLU A 39 6.67 -23.34 -14.83
N GLY A 40 5.39 -23.73 -14.75
CA GLY A 40 4.32 -23.20 -15.59
C GLY A 40 4.33 -23.69 -17.05
N ARG A 41 5.11 -24.73 -17.36
CA ARG A 41 5.18 -25.37 -18.69
C ARG A 41 4.01 -26.35 -18.90
N TYR A 42 2.78 -25.84 -18.87
CA TYR A 42 1.54 -26.63 -18.86
C TYR A 42 1.40 -27.62 -20.02
N LYS A 43 1.81 -27.25 -21.24
CA LYS A 43 1.78 -28.16 -22.40
C LYS A 43 2.69 -29.37 -22.20
N ALA A 44 3.91 -29.15 -21.70
CA ALA A 44 4.87 -30.24 -21.46
C ALA A 44 4.42 -31.13 -20.29
N ALA A 45 3.91 -30.53 -19.21
CA ALA A 45 3.32 -31.26 -18.09
C ALA A 45 2.14 -32.12 -18.53
N ARG A 46 1.23 -31.58 -19.35
CA ARG A 46 0.07 -32.30 -19.90
C ARG A 46 0.49 -33.53 -20.71
N ILE A 47 1.50 -33.39 -21.59
CA ILE A 47 2.02 -34.52 -22.37
C ILE A 47 2.56 -35.61 -21.44
N ALA A 48 3.40 -35.25 -20.47
CA ALA A 48 3.99 -36.19 -19.53
C ALA A 48 2.92 -36.90 -18.67
N TYR A 49 1.95 -36.17 -18.12
CA TYR A 49 0.82 -36.76 -17.41
C TYR A 49 -0.03 -37.66 -18.29
N THR A 50 -0.27 -37.29 -19.56
CA THR A 50 -1.02 -38.12 -20.49
C THR A 50 -0.31 -39.44 -20.79
N ILE A 51 1.02 -39.41 -20.92
CA ILE A 51 1.83 -40.62 -21.10
C ILE A 51 1.74 -41.48 -19.84
N TYR A 52 1.91 -40.88 -18.66
CA TYR A 52 1.86 -41.59 -17.38
C TYR A 52 0.49 -42.22 -17.11
N LEU A 53 -0.61 -41.53 -17.43
CA LEU A 53 -1.97 -42.06 -17.25
C LEU A 53 -2.28 -43.26 -18.16
N LYS A 54 -1.48 -43.53 -19.19
CA LYS A 54 -1.60 -44.77 -19.98
C LYS A 54 -1.06 -45.99 -19.24
N THR A 55 -0.12 -45.79 -18.31
CA THR A 55 0.46 -46.87 -17.50
C THR A 55 -0.31 -47.04 -16.19
N ASP A 56 -0.57 -45.94 -15.49
CA ASP A 56 -1.43 -45.89 -14.30
C ASP A 56 -2.55 -44.85 -14.47
N ALA A 57 -3.71 -45.34 -14.92
CA ALA A 57 -4.90 -44.52 -15.11
C ALA A 57 -5.50 -43.97 -13.81
N THR A 58 -5.11 -44.50 -12.66
CA THR A 58 -5.64 -44.13 -11.34
C THR A 58 -4.72 -43.22 -10.55
N SER A 59 -3.56 -42.87 -11.10
CA SER A 59 -2.55 -42.07 -10.41
C SER A 59 -3.08 -40.75 -9.90
N TYR A 60 -3.07 -40.58 -8.57
CA TYR A 60 -3.44 -39.33 -7.91
C TYR A 60 -2.72 -38.12 -8.52
N SER A 61 -1.39 -38.17 -8.53
CA SER A 61 -0.54 -37.06 -8.97
C SER A 61 -0.80 -36.66 -10.41
N ALA A 62 -1.05 -37.63 -11.30
CA ALA A 62 -1.29 -37.36 -12.70
C ALA A 62 -2.71 -36.84 -12.98
N LEU A 63 -3.74 -37.46 -12.37
CA LEU A 63 -5.12 -36.99 -12.49
C LEU A 63 -5.29 -35.60 -11.86
N TYR A 64 -4.74 -35.38 -10.66
CA TYR A 64 -4.76 -34.08 -9.98
C TYR A 64 -3.96 -33.02 -10.76
N GLY A 65 -2.82 -33.39 -11.35
CA GLY A 65 -2.05 -32.55 -12.25
C GLY A 65 -2.84 -32.11 -13.49
N MET A 66 -3.52 -33.05 -14.16
CA MET A 66 -4.40 -32.77 -15.30
C MET A 66 -5.58 -31.87 -14.92
N ALA A 67 -6.19 -32.09 -13.75
CA ALA A 67 -7.25 -31.24 -13.24
C ALA A 67 -6.78 -29.78 -13.10
N ARG A 68 -5.62 -29.56 -12.47
CA ARG A 68 -5.04 -28.22 -12.30
C ARG A 68 -4.66 -27.56 -13.62
N ILE A 69 -4.06 -28.29 -14.56
CA ILE A 69 -3.71 -27.74 -15.88
C ILE A 69 -4.96 -27.23 -16.60
N ASN A 70 -6.02 -28.05 -16.65
CA ASN A 70 -7.28 -27.64 -17.28
C ASN A 70 -7.90 -26.43 -16.56
N ALA A 71 -7.81 -26.36 -15.23
CA ALA A 71 -8.28 -25.21 -14.48
C ALA A 71 -7.53 -23.91 -14.85
N PHE A 72 -6.20 -23.96 -14.98
CA PHE A 72 -5.39 -22.79 -15.36
C PHE A 72 -5.61 -22.36 -16.82
N GLU A 73 -6.00 -23.28 -17.70
CA GLU A 73 -6.35 -23.01 -19.10
C GLU A 73 -7.83 -22.61 -19.27
N ASN A 74 -8.59 -22.45 -18.18
CA ASN A 74 -10.04 -22.18 -18.16
C ASN A 74 -10.93 -23.27 -18.77
N ASN A 75 -10.41 -24.48 -18.93
CA ASN A 75 -11.16 -25.68 -19.32
C ASN A 75 -11.84 -26.28 -18.08
N PHE A 76 -12.84 -25.56 -17.56
CA PHE A 76 -13.42 -25.86 -16.24
C PHE A 76 -14.13 -27.21 -16.18
N ASP A 77 -14.84 -27.60 -17.24
CA ASP A 77 -15.58 -28.88 -17.27
C ASP A 77 -14.63 -30.08 -17.28
N GLU A 78 -13.57 -30.03 -18.08
CA GLU A 78 -12.52 -31.05 -18.11
C GLU A 78 -11.79 -31.11 -16.77
N SER A 79 -11.51 -29.96 -16.16
CA SER A 79 -10.90 -29.89 -14.84
C SER A 79 -11.75 -30.59 -13.78
N ILE A 80 -13.06 -30.31 -13.76
CA ILE A 80 -14.02 -30.96 -12.85
C ILE A 80 -14.07 -32.47 -13.11
N GLN A 81 -14.03 -32.91 -14.37
CA GLN A 81 -13.99 -34.35 -14.70
C GLN A 81 -12.75 -35.04 -14.13
N TYR A 82 -11.56 -34.44 -14.28
CA TYR A 82 -10.34 -35.01 -13.69
C TYR A 82 -10.39 -35.02 -12.16
N TYR A 83 -10.92 -33.97 -11.50
CA TYR A 83 -11.14 -34.00 -10.06
C TYR A 83 -12.15 -35.10 -9.63
N ASN A 84 -13.19 -35.33 -10.43
CA ASN A 84 -14.14 -36.42 -10.18
C ASN A 84 -13.46 -37.79 -10.26
N MET A 85 -12.54 -37.99 -11.21
CA MET A 85 -11.74 -39.21 -11.30
C MET A 85 -10.85 -39.40 -10.08
N VAL A 86 -10.18 -38.34 -9.60
CA VAL A 86 -9.42 -38.40 -8.33
C VAL A 86 -10.33 -38.85 -7.19
N LEU A 87 -11.49 -38.21 -7.03
CA LEU A 87 -12.42 -38.50 -5.94
C LEU A 87 -13.13 -39.87 -6.05
N GLN A 88 -13.16 -40.47 -7.24
CA GLN A 88 -13.65 -41.84 -7.44
C GLN A 88 -12.71 -42.87 -6.80
N HIS A 89 -11.39 -42.66 -6.92
CA HIS A 89 -10.36 -43.56 -6.40
C HIS A 89 -9.92 -43.19 -4.97
N TYR A 90 -9.87 -41.90 -4.66
CA TYR A 90 -9.42 -41.33 -3.38
C TYR A 90 -10.59 -40.59 -2.70
N LYS A 91 -11.56 -41.37 -2.22
CA LYS A 91 -12.82 -40.85 -1.69
C LYS A 91 -12.60 -39.92 -0.50
N GLY A 92 -13.05 -38.68 -0.64
CA GLY A 92 -12.98 -37.68 0.44
C GLY A 92 -11.60 -37.08 0.65
N ASP A 93 -10.71 -37.19 -0.35
CA ASP A 93 -9.45 -36.44 -0.40
C ASP A 93 -9.72 -34.92 -0.31
N PRO A 94 -9.26 -34.23 0.76
CA PRO A 94 -9.60 -32.83 0.98
C PRO A 94 -9.05 -31.90 -0.11
N ASP A 95 -7.87 -32.20 -0.66
CA ASP A 95 -7.22 -31.38 -1.68
C ASP A 95 -7.97 -31.45 -3.01
N ALA A 96 -8.42 -32.63 -3.42
CA ALA A 96 -9.22 -32.82 -4.63
C ALA A 96 -10.61 -32.18 -4.53
N VAL A 97 -11.29 -32.31 -3.37
CA VAL A 97 -12.57 -31.59 -3.16
C VAL A 97 -12.33 -30.08 -3.18
N LEU A 98 -11.27 -29.59 -2.52
CA LEU A 98 -10.95 -28.16 -2.49
C LEU A 98 -10.66 -27.62 -3.89
N GLY A 99 -9.87 -28.36 -4.67
CA GLY A 99 -9.53 -28.05 -6.05
C GLY A 99 -10.78 -27.96 -6.93
N ARG A 100 -11.67 -28.96 -6.85
CA ARG A 100 -12.94 -28.97 -7.60
C ARG A 100 -13.85 -27.79 -7.21
N ALA A 101 -13.99 -27.53 -5.91
CA ALA A 101 -14.77 -26.41 -5.39
C ALA A 101 -14.23 -25.04 -5.89
N ARG A 102 -12.91 -24.86 -5.97
CA ARG A 102 -12.30 -23.66 -6.57
C ARG A 102 -12.63 -23.53 -8.06
N VAL A 103 -12.65 -24.63 -8.80
CA VAL A 103 -13.03 -24.62 -10.22
C VAL A 103 -14.51 -24.28 -10.39
N TYR A 104 -15.40 -24.81 -9.55
CA TYR A 104 -16.80 -24.36 -9.53
C TYR A 104 -16.90 -22.85 -9.29
N ALA A 105 -16.12 -22.30 -8.34
CA ALA A 105 -16.09 -20.86 -8.08
C ALA A 105 -15.60 -20.05 -9.30
N TRP A 106 -14.54 -20.50 -9.98
CA TRP A 106 -14.02 -19.83 -11.19
C TRP A 106 -14.97 -19.92 -12.39
N LYS A 107 -15.72 -21.01 -12.48
CA LYS A 107 -16.79 -21.19 -13.47
C LYS A 107 -18.01 -20.30 -13.18
N GLY A 108 -18.13 -19.73 -11.97
CA GLY A 108 -19.28 -18.93 -11.52
C GLY A 108 -20.37 -19.75 -10.83
N GLU A 109 -20.16 -21.04 -10.62
CA GLU A 109 -21.08 -21.97 -9.94
C GLU A 109 -20.94 -21.85 -8.42
N TYR A 110 -21.19 -20.66 -7.89
CA TYR A 110 -20.85 -20.31 -6.51
C TYR A 110 -21.59 -21.16 -5.46
N SER A 111 -22.85 -21.55 -5.71
CA SER A 111 -23.61 -22.40 -4.78
C SER A 111 -23.02 -23.82 -4.65
N LEU A 112 -22.48 -24.37 -5.75
CA LEU A 112 -21.81 -25.67 -5.71
C LEU A 112 -20.48 -25.56 -4.96
N ALA A 113 -19.72 -24.50 -5.23
CA ALA A 113 -18.47 -24.22 -4.52
C ALA A 113 -18.68 -24.05 -3.01
N GLU A 114 -19.68 -23.26 -2.60
CA GLU A 114 -20.04 -23.01 -1.19
C GLU A 114 -20.34 -24.32 -0.46
N LYS A 115 -21.17 -25.17 -1.07
CA LYS A 115 -21.53 -26.49 -0.51
C LYS A 115 -20.30 -27.36 -0.25
N GLU A 116 -19.37 -27.41 -1.20
CA GLU A 116 -18.15 -28.22 -1.06
C GLU A 116 -17.17 -27.62 -0.04
N PHE A 117 -16.94 -26.32 -0.06
CA PHE A 117 -16.10 -25.66 0.92
C PHE A 117 -16.64 -25.81 2.34
N ILE A 118 -17.95 -25.63 2.58
CA ILE A 118 -18.56 -25.85 3.91
C ILE A 118 -18.42 -27.30 4.36
N ALA A 119 -18.57 -28.26 3.45
CA ALA A 119 -18.39 -29.67 3.79
C ALA A 119 -16.94 -29.97 4.22
N ILE A 120 -15.96 -29.38 3.54
CA ILE A 120 -14.54 -29.50 3.90
C ILE A 120 -14.27 -28.84 5.25
N THR A 121 -14.70 -27.60 5.47
CA THR A 121 -14.42 -26.87 6.72
C THR A 121 -15.08 -27.51 7.94
N LYS A 122 -16.23 -28.16 7.78
CA LYS A 122 -16.85 -28.96 8.85
C LYS A 122 -16.09 -30.24 9.17
N ARG A 123 -15.55 -30.92 8.15
CA ARG A 123 -14.82 -32.19 8.32
C ARG A 123 -13.39 -31.98 8.79
N PHE A 124 -12.75 -30.91 8.34
CA PHE A 124 -11.37 -30.55 8.60
C PHE A 124 -11.30 -29.10 9.11
N PRO A 125 -11.70 -28.85 10.37
CA PRO A 125 -11.81 -27.49 10.92
C PRO A 125 -10.46 -26.75 10.97
N ASP A 126 -9.33 -27.46 11.03
CA ASP A 126 -8.00 -26.85 11.04
C ASP A 126 -7.42 -26.66 9.63
N TYR A 127 -8.16 -27.01 8.56
CA TYR A 127 -7.67 -26.89 7.18
C TYR A 127 -7.84 -25.46 6.66
N GLU A 128 -6.86 -24.62 7.00
CA GLU A 128 -6.79 -23.19 6.68
C GLU A 128 -7.09 -22.86 5.21
N ASP A 129 -6.55 -23.63 4.26
CA ASP A 129 -6.73 -23.39 2.82
C ASP A 129 -8.20 -23.49 2.38
N ALA A 130 -9.01 -24.30 3.07
CA ALA A 130 -10.44 -24.42 2.82
C ALA A 130 -11.21 -23.20 3.35
N TRP A 131 -10.87 -22.73 4.55
CA TRP A 131 -11.45 -21.51 5.10
C TRP A 131 -11.08 -20.27 4.27
N VAL A 132 -9.82 -20.15 3.83
CA VAL A 132 -9.38 -19.05 2.95
C VAL A 132 -10.14 -19.10 1.62
N ALA A 133 -10.31 -20.28 1.03
CA ALA A 133 -11.06 -20.44 -0.21
C ALA A 133 -12.55 -20.09 -0.05
N LEU A 134 -13.18 -20.46 1.08
CA LEU A 134 -14.55 -20.09 1.39
C LEU A 134 -14.72 -18.57 1.53
N ALA A 135 -13.78 -17.90 2.21
CA ALA A 135 -13.81 -16.45 2.37
C ALA A 135 -13.63 -15.72 1.03
N ASP A 136 -12.72 -16.21 0.18
CA ASP A 136 -12.50 -15.64 -1.16
C ASP A 136 -13.71 -15.89 -2.08
N LEU A 137 -14.39 -17.04 -1.98
CA LEU A 137 -15.66 -17.30 -2.64
C LEU A 137 -16.71 -16.25 -2.27
N TYR A 138 -16.95 -16.03 -0.98
CA TYR A 138 -17.95 -15.05 -0.54
C TYR A 138 -17.64 -13.63 -1.00
N ARG A 139 -16.36 -13.26 -1.04
CA ARG A 139 -15.94 -11.98 -1.63
C ARG A 139 -16.23 -11.89 -3.13
N TRP A 140 -15.94 -12.94 -3.91
CA TRP A 140 -16.22 -12.96 -5.35
C TRP A 140 -17.71 -12.97 -5.66
N TRP A 141 -18.50 -13.64 -4.82
CA TRP A 141 -19.96 -13.71 -4.93
C TRP A 141 -20.67 -12.48 -4.35
N ASN A 142 -19.93 -11.47 -3.88
CA ASN A 142 -20.48 -10.25 -3.29
C ASN A 142 -21.41 -10.53 -2.07
N LYS A 143 -20.97 -11.44 -1.20
CA LYS A 143 -21.57 -11.82 0.09
C LYS A 143 -20.68 -11.35 1.25
N PRO A 144 -20.70 -10.04 1.58
CA PRO A 144 -19.72 -9.47 2.50
C PRO A 144 -19.93 -9.92 3.96
N ASP A 145 -21.16 -10.16 4.39
CA ASP A 145 -21.46 -10.58 5.76
C ASP A 145 -20.89 -11.99 6.03
N GLU A 146 -21.11 -12.93 5.10
CA GLU A 146 -20.55 -14.28 5.22
C GLU A 146 -19.01 -14.28 5.09
N ALA A 147 -18.44 -13.40 4.25
CA ALA A 147 -16.99 -13.24 4.16
C ALA A 147 -16.38 -12.73 5.49
N GLU A 148 -17.05 -11.78 6.15
CA GLU A 148 -16.64 -11.25 7.45
C GLU A 148 -16.60 -12.34 8.53
N GLU A 149 -17.64 -13.18 8.60
CA GLU A 149 -17.70 -14.29 9.56
C GLU A 149 -16.52 -15.24 9.36
N VAL A 150 -16.24 -15.62 8.11
CA VAL A 150 -15.13 -16.54 7.81
C VAL A 150 -13.77 -15.92 8.12
N TYR A 151 -13.54 -14.65 7.78
CA TYR A 151 -12.28 -13.99 8.15
C TYR A 151 -12.14 -13.80 9.66
N SER A 152 -13.25 -13.56 10.37
CA SER A 152 -13.24 -13.49 11.84
C SER A 152 -12.84 -14.82 12.47
N HIS A 153 -13.31 -15.93 11.91
CA HIS A 153 -12.87 -17.26 12.30
C HIS A 153 -11.37 -17.48 12.02
N LEU A 154 -10.89 -17.15 10.81
CA LEU A 154 -9.46 -17.24 10.47
C LEU A 154 -8.56 -16.39 11.39
N ILE A 155 -9.01 -15.20 11.79
CA ILE A 155 -8.32 -14.34 12.76
C ILE A 155 -8.31 -14.97 14.16
N SER A 156 -9.38 -15.66 14.56
CA SER A 156 -9.41 -16.36 15.85
C SER A 156 -8.42 -17.52 15.91
N LEU A 157 -8.17 -18.19 14.78
CA LEU A 157 -7.19 -19.28 14.67
C LEU A 157 -5.75 -18.76 14.59
N LYS A 158 -5.50 -17.69 13.83
CA LYS A 158 -4.16 -17.11 13.64
C LYS A 158 -4.20 -15.59 13.83
N PRO A 159 -4.27 -15.11 15.08
CA PRO A 159 -4.40 -13.69 15.39
C PRO A 159 -3.20 -12.84 14.95
N GLU A 160 -2.07 -13.46 14.65
CA GLU A 160 -0.83 -12.84 14.18
C GLU A 160 -0.71 -12.72 12.65
N ASN A 161 -1.61 -13.33 11.87
CA ASN A 161 -1.54 -13.27 10.41
C ASN A 161 -2.14 -11.94 9.88
N PRO A 162 -1.32 -10.98 9.41
CA PRO A 162 -1.82 -9.68 8.98
C PRO A 162 -2.74 -9.75 7.76
N ASN A 163 -2.61 -10.78 6.91
CA ASN A 163 -3.38 -10.86 5.67
C ASN A 163 -4.89 -11.02 5.92
N TYR A 164 -5.29 -11.64 7.02
CA TYR A 164 -6.72 -11.80 7.33
C TYR A 164 -7.37 -10.49 7.74
N TYR A 165 -6.67 -9.66 8.52
CA TYR A 165 -7.11 -8.31 8.83
C TYR A 165 -7.17 -7.43 7.57
N ILE A 166 -6.21 -7.56 6.64
CA ILE A 166 -6.28 -6.84 5.36
C ILE A 166 -7.52 -7.24 4.56
N LYS A 167 -7.78 -8.55 4.45
CA LYS A 167 -8.92 -9.08 3.69
C LYS A 167 -10.26 -8.70 4.34
N ARG A 168 -10.40 -8.84 5.66
CA ARG A 168 -11.62 -8.41 6.39
C ARG A 168 -11.80 -6.90 6.39
N GLY A 169 -10.71 -6.13 6.55
CA GLY A 169 -10.73 -4.68 6.39
C GLY A 169 -11.23 -4.24 5.01
N ASN A 170 -10.88 -4.97 3.96
CA ASN A 170 -11.42 -4.72 2.61
C ASN A 170 -12.91 -5.10 2.48
N VAL A 171 -13.38 -6.14 3.17
CA VAL A 171 -14.81 -6.50 3.26
C VAL A 171 -15.59 -5.38 3.96
N TYR A 172 -15.11 -4.89 5.10
CA TYR A 172 -15.70 -3.74 5.78
C TYR A 172 -15.79 -2.51 4.88
N LEU A 173 -14.77 -2.26 4.04
CA LEU A 173 -14.84 -1.16 3.07
C LEU A 173 -15.89 -1.37 1.98
N SER A 174 -16.22 -2.60 1.60
CA SER A 174 -17.33 -2.86 0.67
C SER A 174 -18.71 -2.67 1.31
N GLN A 175 -18.79 -2.71 2.65
CA GLN A 175 -20.00 -2.45 3.43
C GLN A 175 -20.06 -0.99 3.95
N ASP A 176 -19.16 -0.10 3.52
CA ASP A 176 -19.00 1.27 4.04
C ASP A 176 -18.75 1.35 5.57
N ARG A 177 -18.28 0.27 6.19
CA ARG A 177 -17.91 0.17 7.62
C ARG A 177 -16.48 0.67 7.86
N ILE A 178 -16.31 1.99 7.72
CA ILE A 178 -14.99 2.65 7.66
C ILE A 178 -14.18 2.48 8.95
N ASN A 179 -14.82 2.51 10.12
CA ASN A 179 -14.12 2.45 11.41
C ASN A 179 -13.55 1.05 11.67
N GLU A 180 -14.34 0.01 11.43
CA GLU A 180 -13.91 -1.38 11.54
C GLU A 180 -12.83 -1.71 10.51
N ALA A 181 -12.98 -1.21 9.28
CA ALA A 181 -11.95 -1.33 8.25
C ALA A 181 -10.63 -0.70 8.68
N ARG A 182 -10.67 0.51 9.25
CA ARG A 182 -9.49 1.21 9.74
C ARG A 182 -8.81 0.42 10.85
N PHE A 183 -9.58 -0.04 11.83
CA PHE A 183 -9.07 -0.83 12.95
C PHE A 183 -8.30 -2.07 12.49
N ASP A 184 -8.91 -2.84 11.59
CA ASP A 184 -8.28 -4.05 11.03
C ASP A 184 -7.02 -3.74 10.23
N LEU A 185 -7.05 -2.70 9.39
CA LEU A 185 -5.89 -2.34 8.58
C LEU A 185 -4.74 -1.79 9.44
N GLU A 186 -5.02 -1.03 10.50
CA GLU A 186 -4.02 -0.59 11.47
C GLU A 186 -3.42 -1.78 12.23
N ARG A 187 -4.25 -2.77 12.60
CA ARG A 187 -3.79 -4.02 13.19
C ARG A 187 -2.89 -4.80 12.23
N ALA A 188 -3.23 -4.86 10.95
CA ALA A 188 -2.40 -5.48 9.92
C ALA A 188 -1.03 -4.81 9.76
N VAL A 189 -0.97 -3.47 9.82
CA VAL A 189 0.31 -2.74 9.81
C VAL A 189 1.15 -3.11 11.02
N ALA A 190 0.54 -3.13 12.22
CA ALA A 190 1.24 -3.47 13.46
C ALA A 190 1.83 -4.89 13.45
N LEU A 191 1.20 -5.81 12.72
CA LEU A 191 1.63 -7.20 12.54
C LEU A 191 2.60 -7.39 11.34
N GLY A 192 3.03 -6.31 10.67
CA GLY A 192 3.98 -6.39 9.55
C GLY A 192 3.36 -6.84 8.22
N GLY A 193 2.07 -6.59 8.02
CA GLY A 193 1.36 -6.91 6.77
C GLY A 193 1.91 -6.20 5.53
N ASP A 194 1.42 -6.60 4.35
CA ASP A 194 1.79 -5.97 3.07
C ASP A 194 1.43 -4.49 3.09
N ASN A 195 2.42 -3.69 3.45
CA ASN A 195 2.33 -2.25 3.59
C ASN A 195 1.73 -1.60 2.34
N ARG A 196 1.99 -2.10 1.13
CA ARG A 196 1.44 -1.48 -0.09
C ARG A 196 -0.07 -1.62 -0.13
N LYS A 197 -0.60 -2.83 0.05
CA LYS A 197 -2.05 -3.09 0.02
C LYS A 197 -2.74 -2.41 1.18
N THR A 198 -2.19 -2.56 2.38
CA THR A 198 -2.74 -1.96 3.60
C THR A 198 -2.73 -0.43 3.54
N PHE A 199 -1.63 0.19 3.08
CA PHE A 199 -1.57 1.65 2.90
C PHE A 199 -2.49 2.15 1.81
N THR A 200 -2.66 1.41 0.70
CA THR A 200 -3.63 1.80 -0.34
C THR A 200 -5.05 1.82 0.24
N LEU A 201 -5.41 0.84 1.05
CA LEU A 201 -6.72 0.78 1.70
C LEU A 201 -6.89 1.83 2.82
N LEU A 202 -5.85 2.07 3.64
CA LEU A 202 -5.87 3.13 4.65
C LEU A 202 -5.91 4.53 4.02
N GLN A 203 -5.20 4.75 2.92
CA GLN A 203 -5.33 5.97 2.13
C GLN A 203 -6.74 6.09 1.58
N LYS A 204 -7.33 5.01 1.04
CA LYS A 204 -8.73 5.00 0.63
C LYS A 204 -9.61 5.43 1.79
N ILE A 205 -9.48 4.87 2.98
CA ILE A 205 -10.25 5.26 4.19
C ILE A 205 -10.04 6.72 4.59
N ASN A 206 -8.80 7.20 4.66
CA ASN A 206 -8.52 8.60 4.98
C ASN A 206 -9.05 9.58 3.92
N ARG A 207 -9.24 9.08 2.70
CA ARG A 207 -9.80 9.79 1.55
C ARG A 207 -11.28 9.43 1.32
N SER A 208 -11.85 8.50 2.09
CA SER A 208 -13.21 7.97 1.93
C SER A 208 -14.10 8.68 2.91
N PRO A 209 -15.22 9.23 2.46
CA PRO A 209 -16.05 10.10 3.26
C PRO A 209 -17.08 9.32 4.07
N GLY A 210 -16.66 8.76 5.20
CA GLY A 210 -17.56 8.22 6.21
C GLY A 210 -17.52 9.10 7.46
N GLN A 211 -18.63 9.83 7.71
CA GLN A 211 -18.79 10.91 8.70
C GLN A 211 -17.83 12.08 8.50
N ALA A 212 -18.35 13.30 8.56
CA ALA A 212 -17.51 14.49 8.47
C ALA A 212 -16.59 14.53 9.70
N VAL A 213 -15.30 14.25 9.52
CA VAL A 213 -14.33 14.29 10.62
C VAL A 213 -13.87 15.73 10.77
N LEU A 214 -14.19 16.32 11.92
CA LEU A 214 -13.78 17.67 12.31
C LEU A 214 -12.58 17.55 13.25
N ASN A 215 -11.42 18.07 12.85
CA ASN A 215 -10.24 18.11 13.71
C ASN A 215 -9.78 19.55 13.89
N GLY A 216 -9.32 19.89 15.09
CA GLY A 216 -8.70 21.17 15.39
C GLY A 216 -7.20 20.99 15.62
N GLY A 217 -6.39 22.00 15.33
CA GLY A 217 -4.96 21.95 15.63
C GLY A 217 -4.37 23.33 15.80
N ILE A 218 -3.23 23.39 16.48
CA ILE A 218 -2.40 24.58 16.57
C ILE A 218 -0.97 24.22 16.23
N SER A 219 -0.24 25.12 15.59
CA SER A 219 1.19 24.98 15.38
C SER A 219 1.92 26.29 15.57
N TYR A 220 3.18 26.19 15.96
CA TYR A 220 4.09 27.30 16.12
C TYR A 220 5.38 27.01 15.36
N ILE A 221 5.87 28.01 14.64
CA ILE A 221 7.16 27.97 13.96
C ILE A 221 8.01 29.16 14.40
N ASN A 222 9.30 28.92 14.57
CA ASN A 222 10.30 29.95 14.77
C ASN A 222 11.52 29.67 13.89
N GLU A 223 12.01 30.71 13.23
CA GLU A 223 13.21 30.67 12.41
C GLU A 223 14.15 31.79 12.86
N ALA A 224 15.37 31.41 13.24
CA ALA A 224 16.40 32.30 13.75
C ALA A 224 17.61 32.34 12.82
N PHE A 225 18.08 33.55 12.50
CA PHE A 225 19.17 33.83 11.58
C PHE A 225 20.42 34.27 12.33
N SER A 226 21.55 33.61 12.08
CA SER A 226 22.81 33.92 12.76
C SER A 226 23.46 35.23 12.31
N SER A 227 23.10 35.73 11.12
CA SER A 227 23.72 36.91 10.53
C SER A 227 22.97 38.21 10.85
N ASN A 228 21.67 38.14 11.15
CA ASN A 228 20.85 39.32 11.45
C ASN A 228 19.57 38.92 12.20
N GLU A 229 19.48 39.29 13.48
CA GLU A 229 18.31 39.02 14.32
C GLU A 229 17.04 39.72 13.84
N ALA A 230 17.16 40.83 13.10
CA ALA A 230 15.98 41.50 12.54
C ALA A 230 15.23 40.61 11.55
N LEU A 231 15.89 39.61 10.96
CA LEU A 231 15.26 38.66 10.02
C LEU A 231 14.54 37.50 10.73
N ASN A 232 14.73 37.36 12.05
CA ASN A 232 14.03 36.35 12.84
C ASN A 232 12.53 36.55 12.70
N TRP A 233 11.83 35.44 12.52
CA TRP A 233 10.38 35.46 12.46
C TRP A 233 9.78 34.27 13.18
N SER A 234 8.51 34.41 13.53
CA SER A 234 7.70 33.32 14.06
C SER A 234 6.28 33.41 13.55
N ALA A 235 5.55 32.31 13.64
CA ALA A 235 4.11 32.34 13.40
C ALA A 235 3.36 31.32 14.26
N TYR A 236 2.16 31.72 14.68
CA TYR A 236 1.13 30.82 15.19
C TYR A 236 0.14 30.52 14.07
N ASN A 237 -0.30 29.28 14.00
CA ASN A 237 -1.29 28.83 13.01
C ASN A 237 -2.32 27.96 13.71
N GLU A 238 -3.55 28.44 13.76
CA GLU A 238 -4.73 27.72 14.22
C GLU A 238 -5.43 27.08 13.03
N MET A 239 -5.79 25.81 13.15
CA MET A 239 -6.25 24.99 12.04
C MET A 239 -7.54 24.27 12.36
N GLY A 240 -8.53 24.39 11.47
CA GLY A 240 -9.75 23.58 11.48
C GLY A 240 -9.80 22.70 10.23
N LYS A 241 -9.79 21.39 10.39
CA LYS A 241 -9.85 20.42 9.29
C LYS A 241 -11.24 19.79 9.23
N LEU A 242 -11.84 19.83 8.05
CA LEU A 242 -13.07 19.13 7.69
C LEU A 242 -12.77 18.12 6.59
N ALA A 243 -12.90 16.82 6.86
CA ALA A 243 -12.77 15.77 5.86
C ALA A 243 -14.15 15.18 5.52
N GLY A 244 -14.51 15.12 4.24
CA GLY A 244 -15.81 14.63 3.78
C GLY A 244 -15.85 14.25 2.30
N ARG A 245 -17.07 14.08 1.74
CA ARG A 245 -17.29 13.45 0.42
C ARG A 245 -16.68 14.16 -0.77
N LYS A 246 -16.56 15.47 -0.67
CA LYS A 246 -16.01 16.31 -1.75
C LYS A 246 -14.50 16.56 -1.60
N GLY A 247 -13.89 16.11 -0.50
CA GLY A 247 -12.47 16.34 -0.24
C GLY A 247 -12.16 16.62 1.23
N THR A 248 -10.92 17.04 1.48
CA THR A 248 -10.47 17.58 2.76
C THR A 248 -10.29 19.09 2.62
N TYR A 249 -10.77 19.84 3.60
CA TYR A 249 -10.61 21.29 3.69
C TYR A 249 -9.95 21.63 5.02
N ILE A 250 -8.93 22.46 5.01
CA ILE A 250 -8.25 22.94 6.21
C ILE A 250 -8.31 24.47 6.19
N PHE A 251 -8.95 25.04 7.19
CA PHE A 251 -8.99 26.49 7.41
C PHE A 251 -7.86 26.87 8.34
N HIS A 252 -7.16 27.94 8.01
CA HIS A 252 -6.02 28.46 8.76
C HIS A 252 -6.31 29.88 9.23
N GLY A 253 -6.02 30.16 10.50
CA GLY A 253 -5.77 31.49 11.04
C GLY A 253 -4.29 31.61 11.37
N ILE A 254 -3.59 32.52 10.71
CA ILE A 254 -2.14 32.67 10.80
C ILE A 254 -1.82 34.04 11.35
N GLN A 255 -1.02 34.09 12.41
CA GLN A 255 -0.45 35.32 12.93
C GLN A 255 1.07 35.20 12.90
N ALA A 256 1.72 36.06 12.11
CA ALA A 256 3.16 36.05 11.91
C ALA A 256 3.80 37.29 12.51
N PHE A 257 5.00 37.13 13.06
CA PHE A 257 5.78 38.20 13.68
C PHE A 257 7.17 38.28 13.07
N ARG A 258 7.60 39.49 12.70
CA ARG A 258 8.96 39.75 12.18
C ARG A 258 9.36 41.19 12.48
N SER A 259 10.56 41.39 13.03
CA SER A 259 11.13 42.73 13.29
C SER A 259 10.22 43.71 14.06
N GLY A 260 9.35 43.22 14.96
CA GLY A 260 8.40 44.06 15.71
C GLY A 260 7.10 44.38 14.97
N PHE A 261 6.94 43.91 13.73
CA PHE A 261 5.68 43.91 12.99
C PHE A 261 4.92 42.60 13.18
N SER A 262 3.60 42.67 13.02
CA SER A 262 2.71 41.51 12.99
C SER A 262 1.82 41.56 11.75
N ASP A 263 1.69 40.42 11.08
CA ASP A 263 0.77 40.25 9.95
C ASP A 263 -0.22 39.12 10.27
N ASP A 264 -1.50 39.37 10.00
CA ASP A 264 -2.57 38.38 10.17
C ASP A 264 -3.09 37.91 8.80
N ALA A 265 -3.18 36.59 8.63
CA ALA A 265 -3.64 35.97 7.40
C ALA A 265 -4.65 34.86 7.66
N ILE A 266 -5.53 34.65 6.68
CA ILE A 266 -6.40 33.48 6.63
C ILE A 266 -6.08 32.66 5.39
N ALA A 267 -6.16 31.35 5.51
CA ALA A 267 -5.97 30.46 4.37
C ALA A 267 -6.95 29.29 4.33
N LEU A 268 -7.15 28.75 3.13
CA LEU A 268 -7.88 27.53 2.86
C LEU A 268 -6.98 26.57 2.08
N ASP A 269 -6.73 25.40 2.66
CA ASP A 269 -5.99 24.30 2.04
C ASP A 269 -6.95 23.15 1.71
N SER A 270 -7.17 22.90 0.42
CA SER A 270 -8.20 21.98 -0.09
C SER A 270 -7.58 20.84 -0.88
N TYR A 271 -8.03 19.61 -0.61
CA TYR A 271 -7.63 18.40 -1.32
C TYR A 271 -8.85 17.68 -1.87
N PHE A 272 -8.86 17.38 -3.16
CA PHE A 272 -9.97 16.70 -3.82
C PHE A 272 -9.48 15.62 -4.78
N ASN A 273 -10.23 14.52 -4.82
CA ASN A 273 -9.97 13.45 -5.78
C ASN A 273 -10.40 13.93 -7.18
N THR A 274 -9.66 13.52 -8.20
CA THR A 274 -9.96 13.86 -9.59
C THR A 274 -10.40 12.62 -10.35
N TRP A 275 -9.46 11.86 -10.90
CA TRP A 275 -9.69 10.58 -11.59
C TRP A 275 -8.91 9.45 -10.90
N ASN A 276 -8.84 8.29 -11.57
CA ASN A 276 -8.20 7.10 -11.03
C ASN A 276 -6.78 7.35 -10.53
N ASN A 277 -6.61 7.17 -9.22
CA ASN A 277 -5.34 7.32 -8.50
C ASN A 277 -4.71 8.72 -8.61
N ALA A 278 -5.54 9.75 -8.79
CA ALA A 278 -5.11 11.14 -8.87
C ALA A 278 -5.92 12.02 -7.91
N TYR A 279 -5.27 13.07 -7.41
CA TYR A 279 -5.88 14.07 -6.55
C TYR A 279 -5.19 15.41 -6.76
N MET A 280 -5.87 16.49 -6.38
CA MET A 280 -5.36 17.85 -6.53
C MET A 280 -5.45 18.60 -5.21
N ASN A 281 -4.48 19.48 -5.01
CA ASN A 281 -4.39 20.43 -3.92
C ASN A 281 -4.60 21.86 -4.46
N ILE A 282 -5.43 22.63 -3.75
CA ILE A 282 -5.59 24.07 -3.95
C ILE A 282 -5.40 24.73 -2.59
N TYR A 283 -4.46 25.66 -2.52
CA TYR A 283 -4.23 26.49 -1.36
C TYR A 283 -4.41 27.96 -1.73
N GLY A 284 -5.19 28.68 -0.94
CA GLY A 284 -5.37 30.13 -1.07
C GLY A 284 -5.16 30.81 0.28
N GLN A 285 -4.37 31.87 0.32
CA GLN A 285 -4.17 32.72 1.49
C GLN A 285 -4.38 34.18 1.11
N VAL A 286 -4.96 34.94 2.02
CA VAL A 286 -5.01 36.40 1.99
C VAL A 286 -4.48 36.95 3.30
N THR A 287 -3.73 38.04 3.21
CA THR A 287 -3.15 38.73 4.37
C THR A 287 -3.69 40.15 4.38
N ASP A 288 -4.22 40.59 5.52
CA ASP A 288 -4.73 41.96 5.66
C ASP A 288 -3.57 42.93 5.89
N ALA A 289 -3.55 44.03 5.14
CA ALA A 289 -2.55 45.11 5.19
C ALA A 289 -1.11 44.66 5.59
N PRO A 290 -0.46 43.76 4.82
CA PRO A 290 0.76 43.11 5.26
C PRO A 290 1.96 44.06 5.33
N ASN A 291 2.78 43.88 6.36
CA ASN A 291 4.08 44.52 6.51
C ASN A 291 5.18 43.71 5.79
N PHE A 292 5.12 42.37 5.83
CA PHE A 292 6.17 41.51 5.28
C PHE A 292 5.66 40.25 4.55
N LEU A 293 4.49 39.71 4.93
CA LEU A 293 3.87 38.59 4.22
C LEU A 293 3.38 39.00 2.82
N PRO A 294 3.21 38.04 1.89
CA PRO A 294 2.46 38.30 0.66
C PRO A 294 1.02 38.71 1.00
N PHE A 295 0.45 39.67 0.27
CA PHE A 295 -0.97 40.01 0.44
C PHE A 295 -1.88 38.87 -0.05
N SER A 296 -1.38 38.03 -0.95
CA SER A 296 -2.03 36.75 -1.29
C SER A 296 -1.05 35.68 -1.74
N ILE A 297 -1.42 34.42 -1.48
CA ILE A 297 -0.74 33.23 -2.00
C ILE A 297 -1.78 32.33 -2.65
N VAL A 298 -1.50 31.85 -3.86
CA VAL A 298 -2.29 30.81 -4.53
C VAL A 298 -1.36 29.69 -4.92
N ARG A 299 -1.69 28.46 -4.53
CA ARG A 299 -0.96 27.25 -4.95
C ARG A 299 -1.93 26.24 -5.52
N LEU A 300 -1.50 25.61 -6.60
CA LEU A 300 -2.20 24.52 -7.26
C LEU A 300 -1.20 23.37 -7.43
N GLU A 301 -1.59 22.15 -7.09
CA GLU A 301 -0.75 20.97 -7.29
C GLU A 301 -1.58 19.75 -7.64
N LEU A 302 -1.22 19.05 -8.72
CA LEU A 302 -1.86 17.82 -9.17
C LEU A 302 -0.93 16.64 -8.91
N PHE A 303 -1.47 15.59 -8.29
CA PHE A 303 -0.78 14.35 -7.93
C PHE A 303 -1.35 13.19 -8.75
N GLN A 304 -0.48 12.31 -9.24
CA GLN A 304 -0.83 11.09 -9.95
C GLN A 304 -0.02 9.91 -9.41
N GLY A 305 -0.72 8.87 -8.96
CA GLY A 305 -0.12 7.58 -8.65
C GLY A 305 -0.13 6.64 -9.86
N PHE A 306 0.95 5.88 -10.07
CA PHE A 306 1.11 4.96 -11.23
C PHE A 306 1.00 3.48 -10.85
N GLY A 307 0.60 3.19 -9.60
CA GLY A 307 0.63 1.84 -9.06
C GLY A 307 2.02 1.45 -8.55
N SER A 308 2.12 0.27 -7.95
CA SER A 308 3.35 -0.22 -7.32
C SER A 308 3.97 0.74 -6.28
N GLY A 309 3.19 1.68 -5.74
CA GLY A 309 3.63 2.68 -4.77
C GLY A 309 4.36 3.90 -5.35
N TRP A 310 4.39 4.08 -6.67
CA TRP A 310 4.94 5.30 -7.30
C TRP A 310 3.89 6.40 -7.40
N GLU A 311 4.32 7.64 -7.19
CA GLU A 311 3.51 8.85 -7.32
C GLU A 311 4.37 10.00 -7.87
N THR A 312 3.79 10.87 -8.69
CA THR A 312 4.41 12.14 -9.06
C THR A 312 3.43 13.29 -8.86
N SER A 313 3.96 14.50 -8.75
CA SER A 313 3.14 15.70 -8.75
C SER A 313 3.76 16.83 -9.54
N PHE A 314 2.90 17.73 -10.00
CA PHE A 314 3.24 18.97 -10.66
C PHE A 314 2.45 20.10 -10.01
N GLY A 315 3.12 21.17 -9.63
CA GLY A 315 2.47 22.29 -8.96
C GLY A 315 3.05 23.63 -9.33
N THR A 316 2.24 24.66 -9.08
CA THR A 316 2.63 26.06 -9.20
C THR A 316 2.19 26.81 -7.95
N THR A 317 2.95 27.84 -7.56
CA THR A 317 2.59 28.75 -6.49
C THR A 317 2.87 30.17 -6.94
N ARG A 318 1.90 31.07 -6.76
CA ARG A 318 2.08 32.51 -6.93
C ARG A 318 1.95 33.19 -5.58
N MET A 319 2.97 33.95 -5.21
CA MET A 319 2.97 34.83 -4.05
C MET A 319 2.95 36.27 -4.54
N ASN A 320 1.94 37.04 -4.16
CA ASN A 320 1.86 38.44 -4.55
C ASN A 320 2.35 39.31 -3.39
N PHE A 321 3.54 39.90 -3.56
CA PHE A 321 4.03 40.97 -2.70
C PHE A 321 3.64 42.34 -3.27
N PRO A 322 3.63 43.42 -2.46
CA PRO A 322 3.22 44.75 -2.91
C PRO A 322 3.99 45.29 -4.14
N LYS A 323 5.26 44.90 -4.31
CA LYS A 323 6.12 45.40 -5.41
C LYS A 323 6.38 44.35 -6.49
N ASN A 324 6.66 43.10 -6.12
CA ASN A 324 7.09 42.07 -7.06
C ASN A 324 6.41 40.72 -6.75
N PRO A 325 5.54 40.21 -7.62
CA PRO A 325 5.02 38.86 -7.45
C PRO A 325 6.12 37.82 -7.73
N VAL A 326 6.02 36.67 -7.05
CA VAL A 326 6.94 35.54 -7.19
C VAL A 326 6.16 34.32 -7.62
N ASP A 327 6.51 33.78 -8.78
CA ASP A 327 5.96 32.51 -9.27
C ASP A 327 6.96 31.39 -9.00
N MET A 328 6.44 30.22 -8.62
CA MET A 328 7.21 29.02 -8.36
C MET A 328 6.58 27.84 -9.08
N TYR A 329 7.42 26.92 -9.54
CA TYR A 329 7.00 25.68 -10.20
C TYR A 329 7.65 24.50 -9.52
N GLN A 330 6.91 23.43 -9.26
CA GLN A 330 7.43 22.25 -8.60
C GLN A 330 7.08 20.95 -9.32
N VAL A 331 7.99 20.00 -9.23
CA VAL A 331 7.81 18.61 -9.62
C VAL A 331 8.26 17.71 -8.47
N THR A 332 7.43 16.72 -8.14
CA THR A 332 7.74 15.75 -7.10
C THR A 332 7.71 14.35 -7.68
N GLY A 333 8.66 13.50 -7.28
CA GLY A 333 8.62 12.06 -7.48
C GLY A 333 8.63 11.35 -6.13
N ALA A 334 7.80 10.33 -5.94
CA ALA A 334 7.67 9.64 -4.67
C ALA A 334 7.49 8.12 -4.84
N LYS A 335 7.97 7.38 -3.85
CA LYS A 335 7.89 5.91 -3.79
C LYS A 335 7.60 5.42 -2.38
N TYR A 336 6.55 4.62 -2.25
CA TYR A 336 6.32 3.76 -1.10
C TYR A 336 7.10 2.44 -1.26
N ALA A 337 7.98 2.12 -0.31
CA ALA A 337 8.79 0.90 -0.29
C ALA A 337 8.82 0.30 1.12
N GLY A 338 8.00 -0.72 1.37
CA GLY A 338 7.82 -1.26 2.72
C GLY A 338 7.23 -0.20 3.66
N ASN A 339 7.91 0.07 4.78
CA ASN A 339 7.54 1.13 5.73
C ASN A 339 8.19 2.48 5.40
N TRP A 340 8.76 2.64 4.20
CA TRP A 340 9.35 3.89 3.75
C TRP A 340 8.48 4.62 2.75
N TYR A 341 8.46 5.94 2.84
CA TYR A 341 8.02 6.86 1.81
C TYR A 341 9.19 7.77 1.46
N LEU A 342 9.75 7.56 0.27
CA LEU A 342 10.86 8.30 -0.27
C LEU A 342 10.33 9.32 -1.27
N ARG A 343 10.74 10.57 -1.17
CA ARG A 343 10.24 11.65 -2.03
C ARG A 343 11.37 12.56 -2.47
N THR A 344 11.36 12.97 -3.72
CA THR A 344 12.21 14.02 -4.28
C THR A 344 11.34 15.19 -4.69
N LYS A 345 11.76 16.42 -4.34
CA LYS A 345 11.10 17.66 -4.72
C LYS A 345 12.09 18.52 -5.50
N LEU A 346 11.66 18.97 -6.67
CA LEU A 346 12.36 19.92 -7.53
C LEU A 346 11.52 21.18 -7.61
N LEU A 347 12.10 22.33 -7.30
CA LEU A 347 11.41 23.62 -7.32
C LEU A 347 12.22 24.61 -8.17
N TRP A 348 11.53 25.37 -9.01
CA TRP A 348 12.10 26.43 -9.85
C TRP A 348 11.43 27.76 -9.51
N ILE A 349 12.25 28.80 -9.35
CA ILE A 349 11.81 30.16 -8.98
C ILE A 349 12.46 31.16 -9.94
N PRO A 350 11.72 31.67 -10.94
CA PRO A 350 12.20 32.74 -11.80
C PRO A 350 12.28 34.07 -11.03
N ILE A 351 13.46 34.70 -11.00
CA ILE A 351 13.73 35.98 -10.33
C ILE A 351 14.62 36.82 -11.26
N ASP A 352 14.15 37.99 -11.70
CA ASP A 352 14.93 39.02 -12.41
C ASP A 352 15.92 38.47 -13.47
N ASN A 353 15.40 37.67 -14.41
CA ASN A 353 16.13 37.01 -15.51
C ASN A 353 17.06 35.84 -15.13
N LYS A 354 17.02 35.36 -13.89
CA LYS A 354 17.65 34.12 -13.43
C LYS A 354 16.60 33.13 -12.93
N THR A 355 16.90 31.84 -12.95
CA THR A 355 16.06 30.82 -12.33
C THR A 355 16.82 30.19 -11.18
N SER A 356 16.33 30.41 -9.97
CA SER A 356 16.82 29.70 -8.79
C SER A 356 16.16 28.34 -8.68
N ARG A 357 16.88 27.36 -8.11
CA ARG A 357 16.44 25.97 -8.01
C ARG A 357 16.62 25.44 -6.59
N LEU A 358 15.69 24.61 -6.14
CA LEU A 358 15.79 23.85 -4.89
C LEU A 358 15.56 22.36 -5.21
N TYR A 359 16.49 21.54 -4.74
CA TYR A 359 16.45 20.09 -4.83
C TYR A 359 16.34 19.55 -3.41
N THR A 360 15.34 18.72 -3.11
CA THR A 360 15.20 18.14 -1.76
C THR A 360 14.84 16.67 -1.84
N LEU A 361 15.55 15.86 -1.05
CA LEU A 361 15.30 14.44 -0.83
C LEU A 361 14.67 14.29 0.56
N TYR A 362 13.61 13.50 0.65
CA TYR A 362 12.92 13.14 1.88
C TYR A 362 12.90 11.63 2.04
N GLY A 363 13.18 11.17 3.26
CA GLY A 363 13.05 9.78 3.67
C GLY A 363 12.19 9.68 4.92
N ARG A 364 10.94 9.26 4.76
CA ARG A 364 10.00 9.03 5.87
C ARG A 364 9.92 7.54 6.17
N ARG A 365 10.19 7.17 7.41
CA ARG A 365 9.97 5.82 7.94
C ARG A 365 8.75 5.82 8.84
N PHE A 366 7.73 5.07 8.45
CA PHE A 366 6.57 4.79 9.29
C PHE A 366 6.96 3.84 10.42
N LEU A 367 6.42 4.12 11.59
CA LEU A 367 6.61 3.31 12.79
C LEU A 367 5.43 2.33 12.91
N LYS A 368 4.46 2.63 13.79
CA LYS A 368 3.29 1.75 14.03
C LYS A 368 2.09 2.06 13.14
N THR A 369 1.89 3.33 12.82
CA THR A 369 0.78 3.80 11.99
C THR A 369 1.28 4.86 11.01
N ILE A 370 0.48 5.18 10.00
CA ILE A 370 0.79 6.26 9.04
C ILE A 370 0.99 7.63 9.71
N ASN A 371 0.38 7.83 10.87
CA ASN A 371 0.45 9.09 11.63
C ASN A 371 1.64 9.10 12.61
N GLN A 372 2.44 8.05 12.64
CA GLN A 372 3.62 7.92 13.49
C GLN A 372 4.85 7.64 12.61
N TYR A 373 5.70 8.64 12.44
CA TYR A 373 6.85 8.52 11.56
C TYR A 373 8.03 9.36 12.03
N VAL A 374 9.21 8.97 11.54
CA VAL A 374 10.40 9.81 11.51
C VAL A 374 10.68 10.15 10.05
N GLU A 375 10.84 11.42 9.72
CA GLU A 375 11.20 11.89 8.39
C GLU A 375 12.51 12.66 8.45
N PHE A 376 13.45 12.29 7.58
CA PHE A 376 14.67 13.03 7.34
C PHE A 376 14.56 13.73 6.00
N PHE A 377 15.18 14.89 5.89
CA PHE A 377 15.33 15.55 4.61
C PHE A 377 16.68 16.21 4.46
N TYR A 378 17.13 16.26 3.21
CA TYR A 378 18.36 16.91 2.79
C TYR A 378 18.12 17.60 1.45
N GLY A 379 18.54 18.85 1.34
CA GLY A 379 18.36 19.62 0.12
C GLY A 379 19.49 20.59 -0.14
N TRP A 380 19.59 21.00 -1.40
CA TRP A 380 20.50 22.02 -1.88
C TRP A 380 19.71 23.03 -2.69
N SER A 381 19.97 24.31 -2.50
CA SER A 381 19.28 25.38 -3.20
C SER A 381 20.15 26.58 -3.47
N ALA A 382 19.80 27.36 -4.49
CA ALA A 382 20.31 28.70 -4.70
C ALA A 382 19.40 29.81 -4.13
N VAL A 383 18.39 29.47 -3.30
CA VAL A 383 17.44 30.37 -2.59
C VAL A 383 16.96 29.72 -1.28
N PRO A 384 16.34 30.44 -0.34
CA PRO A 384 15.78 29.83 0.87
C PRO A 384 14.67 28.83 0.58
N SER A 385 14.58 27.80 1.43
CA SER A 385 13.52 26.78 1.40
C SER A 385 12.15 27.30 1.84
N SER A 386 12.11 28.46 2.48
CA SER A 386 10.92 29.20 2.91
C SER A 386 11.06 30.64 2.42
N ILE A 387 10.19 31.07 1.51
CA ILE A 387 10.09 32.47 1.07
C ILE A 387 8.88 33.06 1.78
N ILE A 388 9.11 34.03 2.64
CA ILE A 388 8.10 34.64 3.49
C ILE A 388 8.03 36.14 3.22
N SER A 389 9.16 36.72 2.87
CA SER A 389 9.32 38.11 2.46
C SER A 389 10.19 38.22 1.20
N MET A 390 10.18 39.41 0.58
CA MET A 390 11.10 39.72 -0.52
C MET A 390 12.58 39.69 -0.12
N GLU A 391 12.90 39.91 1.15
CA GLU A 391 14.28 39.92 1.67
C GLU A 391 14.90 38.52 1.68
N ASP A 392 14.08 37.48 1.69
CA ASP A 392 14.55 36.10 1.68
C ASP A 392 15.08 35.72 0.27
N LEU A 393 14.58 36.36 -0.79
CA LEU A 393 14.93 36.03 -2.19
C LEU A 393 16.34 36.46 -2.61
N SER A 394 17.01 37.33 -1.84
CA SER A 394 18.30 37.91 -2.21
C SER A 394 19.52 37.07 -1.79
N ARG A 395 19.32 35.87 -1.22
CA ARG A 395 20.39 35.02 -0.70
C ARG A 395 20.57 33.75 -1.54
N ALA A 396 21.82 33.42 -1.86
CA ALA A 396 22.18 32.32 -2.74
C ALA A 396 23.02 31.24 -2.03
N ASP A 397 22.90 30.01 -2.56
CA ASP A 397 23.57 28.77 -2.16
C ASP A 397 23.40 28.35 -0.68
N ALA A 398 22.44 27.48 -0.45
CA ALA A 398 22.07 26.91 0.83
C ALA A 398 22.06 25.38 0.81
N ILE A 399 22.55 24.77 1.88
CA ILE A 399 22.32 23.37 2.21
C ILE A 399 21.27 23.31 3.31
N LEU A 400 20.20 22.55 3.09
CA LEU A 400 19.12 22.32 4.04
C LEU A 400 19.20 20.88 4.54
N TYR A 401 19.05 20.67 5.84
CA TYR A 401 18.78 19.36 6.38
C TYR A 401 17.92 19.43 7.64
N GLY A 402 17.21 18.36 7.93
CA GLY A 402 16.40 18.32 9.14
C GLY A 402 15.77 16.98 9.40
N ILE A 403 15.12 16.92 10.55
CA ILE A 403 14.37 15.76 11.04
C ILE A 403 13.00 16.20 11.53
N THR A 404 11.99 15.41 11.20
CA THR A 404 10.65 15.53 11.74
C THR A 404 10.29 14.25 12.47
N LEU A 405 9.79 14.38 13.69
CA LEU A 405 9.15 13.32 14.44
C LEU A 405 7.67 13.66 14.54
N GLN A 406 6.81 12.77 14.03
CA GLN A 406 5.38 12.81 14.32
C GLN A 406 5.00 11.60 15.14
N LYS A 407 4.32 11.83 16.26
CA LYS A 407 3.90 10.77 17.18
C LYS A 407 2.50 11.06 17.70
N GLN A 408 1.72 10.01 17.82
CA GLN A 408 0.45 10.04 18.53
C GLN A 408 0.72 9.97 20.03
N MET A 409 0.19 10.92 20.79
CA MET A 409 0.36 11.02 22.24
C MET A 409 -1.00 11.24 22.91
N PHE A 410 -1.15 10.79 24.16
CA PHE A 410 -2.34 11.06 24.99
C PHE A 410 -3.70 10.74 24.31
N GLY A 411 -3.85 9.56 23.72
CA GLY A 411 -5.06 9.16 23.00
C GLY A 411 -4.95 9.41 21.49
N GLN A 412 -5.99 9.97 20.84
CA GLN A 412 -6.00 10.24 19.39
C GLN A 412 -5.26 11.54 18.99
N ARG A 413 -4.51 12.19 19.88
CA ARG A 413 -3.86 13.47 19.61
C ARG A 413 -2.54 13.26 18.86
N LEU A 414 -2.35 13.99 17.76
CA LEU A 414 -1.13 13.92 16.97
C LEU A 414 -0.24 15.10 17.30
N VAL A 415 1.02 14.82 17.61
CA VAL A 415 2.01 15.84 17.89
C VAL A 415 3.15 15.68 16.91
N PHE A 416 3.62 16.78 16.36
CA PHE A 416 4.82 16.80 15.54
C PHE A 416 5.83 17.81 16.04
N ILE A 417 7.09 17.47 15.89
CA ILE A 417 8.23 18.34 16.11
C ILE A 417 9.12 18.23 14.87
N THR A 418 9.47 19.36 14.30
CA THR A 418 10.45 19.47 13.23
C THR A 418 11.59 20.33 13.71
N TRP A 419 12.81 19.84 13.52
CA TRP A 419 14.03 20.61 13.66
C TRP A 419 14.76 20.61 12.33
N ALA A 420 15.15 21.78 11.86
CA ALA A 420 15.86 21.95 10.61
C ALA A 420 16.99 22.97 10.76
N MET A 421 18.04 22.76 9.97
CA MET A 421 19.11 23.72 9.79
C MET A 421 19.28 24.02 8.31
N ARG A 422 19.49 25.29 8.00
CA ARG A 422 19.89 25.78 6.68
C ARG A 422 21.24 26.48 6.83
N LYS A 423 22.22 26.06 6.04
CA LYS A 423 23.54 26.70 5.97
C LYS A 423 23.68 27.40 4.63
N GLU A 424 23.73 28.72 4.66
CA GLU A 424 24.00 29.61 3.52
C GLU A 424 25.50 29.96 3.50
N VAL A 425 25.98 30.54 2.39
CA VAL A 425 27.40 30.96 2.24
C VAL A 425 27.83 31.92 3.35
N ASP A 426 26.98 32.91 3.68
CA ASP A 426 27.30 34.00 4.61
C ASP A 426 26.48 33.95 5.92
N ALA A 427 25.64 32.93 6.11
CA ALA A 427 24.75 32.84 7.26
C ALA A 427 24.36 31.40 7.58
N SER A 428 23.90 31.17 8.80
CA SER A 428 23.18 29.95 9.17
C SER A 428 21.80 30.30 9.71
N THR A 429 20.83 29.48 9.38
CA THR A 429 19.45 29.62 9.86
C THR A 429 19.07 28.33 10.57
N GLN A 430 18.46 28.46 11.75
CA GLN A 430 17.88 27.33 12.47
C GLN A 430 16.36 27.50 12.53
N THR A 431 15.64 26.44 12.20
CA THR A 431 14.18 26.40 12.24
C THR A 431 13.73 25.34 13.22
N ILE A 432 12.84 25.74 14.14
CA ILE A 432 12.14 24.82 15.03
C ILE A 432 10.65 25.01 14.78
N SER A 433 9.95 23.91 14.54
CA SER A 433 8.49 23.90 14.42
C SER A 433 7.92 22.84 15.33
N PHE A 434 6.84 23.20 16.01
CA PHE A 434 6.07 22.28 16.85
C PHE A 434 4.59 22.46 16.52
N GLY A 435 3.86 21.37 16.45
CA GLY A 435 2.41 21.47 16.34
C GLY A 435 1.68 20.28 16.90
N TYR A 436 0.40 20.50 17.11
CA TYR A 436 -0.48 19.65 17.87
C TYR A 436 -1.86 19.64 17.22
N TRP A 437 -2.39 18.44 16.97
CA TRP A 437 -3.73 18.21 16.44
C TRP A 437 -4.59 17.45 17.45
N LEU A 438 -5.76 18.01 17.72
CA LEU A 438 -6.91 17.37 18.34
C LEU A 438 -7.71 16.67 17.26
N ASN A 439 -7.66 15.35 17.22
CA ASN A 439 -8.71 14.61 16.53
C ASN A 439 -9.98 14.70 17.38
N ALA A 440 -11.05 15.28 16.85
CA ALA A 440 -12.37 15.12 17.48
C ALA A 440 -12.92 13.79 16.98
N ASN A 441 -13.33 12.94 17.92
CA ASN A 441 -13.71 11.55 17.68
C ASN A 441 -14.79 11.39 16.59
#